data_AF-A0A6V7J320-F1
#
_entry.id   AF-A0A6V7J320-F1
#
_cell.length_a   1.000
_cell.length_b   1.000
_cell.length_c   1.000
_cell.angle_alpha   90.00
_cell.angle_beta   90.00
_cell.angle_gamma   90.00
#
_symmetry.space_group_name_H-M   'P 1'
#
loop_
_entity.id
_entity.type
_entity.pdbx_description
1 polymer ?
#
loop_
_entity_poly.entity_id
_entity_poly.type
_entity_poly.pdbx_seq_one_letter_code
_entity_poly.pdbx_strand_id
1 'polypeptide(L)'
;PVTVPRDPCNPSPCGPNAQCKDGVCKCLPDYQGDAYSGCRPECVLNTDCPQNLACMKNKCRDPCPGTCGQNAECTVYNHLPMCSCPPGTTGYAFFSCTPVR
;
A
#
# COMPACT_ATOMS: atom_id res chain seq x y z
N PRO A 1 32.99 -36.84 14.83
CA PRO A 1 31.54 -36.60 14.65
C PRO A 1 31.26 -35.14 14.24
N VAL A 2 30.80 -34.92 13.01
CA VAL A 2 30.37 -33.59 12.57
C VAL A 2 29.01 -33.32 13.19
N THR A 3 28.93 -32.39 14.14
CA THR A 3 27.66 -31.88 14.63
C THR A 3 27.05 -31.06 13.50
N VAL A 4 26.12 -31.64 12.74
CA VAL A 4 25.32 -30.87 11.79
C VAL A 4 24.54 -29.85 12.60
N PRO A 5 24.76 -28.53 12.41
CA PRO A 5 23.96 -27.53 13.11
C PRO A 5 22.49 -27.79 12.76
N ARG A 6 21.65 -28.03 13.77
CA ARG A 6 20.20 -28.08 13.56
C ARG A 6 19.79 -26.69 13.06
N ASP A 7 19.23 -26.65 11.86
CA ASP A 7 18.69 -25.42 11.29
C ASP A 7 17.52 -24.94 12.17
N PRO A 8 17.65 -23.79 12.85
CA PRO A 8 16.58 -23.25 13.71
C PRO A 8 15.30 -22.88 12.94
N CYS A 9 15.37 -22.83 11.60
CA CYS A 9 14.26 -22.53 10.72
C CYS A 9 13.64 -23.77 10.06
N ASN A 10 14.07 -24.99 10.44
CA ASN A 10 13.51 -26.23 9.89
C ASN A 10 13.20 -27.28 10.99
N PRO A 11 11.92 -27.49 11.35
CA PRO A 11 10.72 -26.85 10.79
C PRO A 11 10.63 -25.37 11.19
N SER A 12 9.99 -24.55 10.35
CA SER A 12 9.87 -23.10 10.61
C SER A 12 9.09 -22.83 11.90
N PRO A 13 9.63 -22.04 12.84
CA PRO A 13 8.89 -21.59 14.02
C PRO A 13 7.97 -20.39 13.73
N CYS A 14 7.99 -19.85 12.51
CA CYS A 14 7.31 -18.62 12.15
C CYS A 14 5.92 -18.86 11.57
N GLY A 15 5.01 -17.92 11.84
CA GLY A 15 3.67 -17.94 11.29
C GLY A 15 3.61 -17.54 9.80
N PRO A 16 2.42 -17.56 9.19
CA PRO A 16 2.23 -17.15 7.80
C PRO A 16 2.76 -15.73 7.51
N ASN A 17 3.28 -15.52 6.30
CA ASN A 17 3.84 -14.23 5.85
C ASN A 17 5.01 -13.68 6.69
N ALA A 18 5.74 -14.56 7.39
CA ALA A 18 6.97 -14.24 8.10
C ALA A 18 8.18 -14.99 7.53
N GLN A 19 9.34 -14.35 7.57
CA GLN A 19 10.64 -14.93 7.25
C GLN A 19 11.37 -15.33 8.53
N CYS A 20 11.88 -16.56 8.55
CA CYS A 20 12.78 -17.03 9.59
C CYS A 20 14.24 -16.69 9.24
N LYS A 21 14.98 -16.12 10.19
CA LYS A 21 16.42 -15.93 10.11
C LYS A 21 17.05 -16.23 11.48
N ASP A 22 17.92 -17.23 11.55
CA ASP A 22 18.59 -17.67 12.78
C ASP A 22 17.61 -17.98 13.94
N GLY A 23 16.42 -18.51 13.61
CA GLY A 23 15.37 -18.81 14.59
C GLY A 23 14.52 -17.61 15.02
N VAL A 24 14.82 -16.42 14.49
CA VAL A 24 14.05 -15.19 14.74
C VAL A 24 13.09 -14.95 13.59
N CYS A 25 11.82 -14.73 13.91
CA CYS A 25 10.77 -14.47 12.95
C CYS A 25 10.60 -12.97 12.71
N LYS A 26 10.51 -12.56 11.44
CA LYS A 26 10.17 -11.19 11.04
C LYS A 26 9.12 -11.22 9.95
N CYS A 27 8.16 -10.30 9.98
CA CYS A 27 7.20 -10.17 8.89
C CYS A 27 7.92 -9.86 7.58
N LEU A 28 7.39 -10.40 6.48
CA LEU A 28 7.79 -9.98 5.13
C LEU A 28 7.54 -8.47 4.96
N PRO A 29 8.24 -7.80 4.03
CA PRO A 29 7.98 -6.40 3.73
C PRO A 29 6.49 -6.16 3.48
N ASP A 30 5.97 -5.06 4.01
CA ASP A 30 4.57 -4.63 3.87
C ASP A 30 3.53 -5.46 4.66
N TYR A 31 3.98 -6.42 5.47
CA TYR A 31 3.14 -7.13 6.44
C TYR A 31 3.47 -6.67 7.87
N GLN A 32 2.46 -6.72 8.74
CA GLN A 32 2.52 -6.29 10.13
C GLN A 32 1.84 -7.30 11.06
N GLY A 33 2.15 -7.21 12.36
CA GLY A 33 1.63 -8.11 13.38
C GLY A 33 2.73 -8.93 14.05
N ASP A 34 2.34 -10.02 14.69
CA ASP A 34 3.26 -10.94 15.34
C ASP A 34 3.77 -11.98 14.33
N ALA A 35 5.09 -11.98 14.09
CA ALA A 35 5.73 -12.88 13.13
C ALA A 35 5.73 -14.36 13.57
N TYR A 36 5.52 -14.65 14.86
CA TYR A 36 5.40 -16.02 15.37
C TYR A 36 3.98 -16.57 15.15
N SER A 37 2.96 -15.74 15.29
CA SER A 37 1.55 -16.12 15.07
C SER A 37 1.11 -16.00 13.61
N GLY A 38 1.62 -15.01 12.88
CA GLY A 38 1.32 -14.73 11.48
C GLY A 38 1.13 -13.24 11.21
N CYS A 39 1.69 -12.78 10.09
CA CYS A 39 1.61 -11.39 9.68
C CYS A 39 0.44 -11.14 8.71
N ARG A 40 -0.14 -9.95 8.80
CA ARG A 40 -1.26 -9.47 7.98
C ARG A 40 -0.85 -8.24 7.17
N PRO A 41 -1.42 -8.04 5.98
CA PRO A 41 -1.24 -6.79 5.25
C PRO A 41 -1.84 -5.60 6.04
N GLU A 42 -1.46 -4.38 5.66
CA GLU A 42 -2.07 -3.15 6.21
C GLU A 42 -3.56 -3.07 5.86
N CYS A 43 -3.92 -3.41 4.61
CA CYS A 43 -5.29 -3.42 4.12
C CYS A 43 -5.52 -4.59 3.15
N VAL A 44 -6.77 -5.02 3.02
CA VAL A 44 -7.26 -5.93 1.97
C VAL A 44 -8.33 -5.23 1.14
N LEU A 45 -9.11 -4.34 1.75
CA LEU A 45 -10.17 -3.56 1.13
C LEU A 45 -9.92 -2.07 1.34
N ASN A 46 -10.49 -1.24 0.46
CA ASN A 46 -10.43 0.22 0.59
C ASN A 46 -10.97 0.70 1.95
N THR A 47 -12.01 0.03 2.46
CA THR A 47 -12.63 0.35 3.75
C THR A 47 -11.73 0.11 4.96
N ASP A 48 -10.61 -0.61 4.79
CA ASP A 48 -9.60 -0.77 5.84
C ASP A 48 -8.71 0.49 5.96
N CYS A 49 -8.75 1.36 4.94
CA CYS A 49 -7.97 2.59 4.88
C CYS A 49 -8.80 3.80 5.32
N PRO A 50 -8.14 4.90 5.73
CA PRO A 50 -8.77 6.21 5.81
C PRO A 50 -9.45 6.63 4.49
N GLN A 51 -10.52 7.42 4.56
CA GLN A 51 -11.31 7.83 3.38
C GLN A 51 -10.51 8.57 2.30
N ASN A 52 -9.39 9.19 2.68
CA ASN A 52 -8.47 9.91 1.79
C ASN A 52 -7.35 9.02 1.21
N LEU A 53 -7.37 7.71 1.43
CA LEU A 53 -6.40 6.74 0.91
C LEU A 53 -7.12 5.57 0.25
N ALA A 54 -6.47 4.81 -0.61
CA ALA A 54 -6.99 3.60 -1.21
C ALA A 54 -6.10 2.40 -0.88
N CYS A 55 -6.69 1.20 -0.82
CA CYS A 55 -5.91 -0.01 -0.64
C CYS A 55 -5.25 -0.40 -1.97
N MET A 56 -3.95 -0.18 -2.07
CA MET A 56 -3.16 -0.45 -3.26
C MET A 56 -1.97 -1.33 -2.92
N LYS A 57 -1.96 -2.55 -3.46
CA LYS A 57 -0.93 -3.57 -3.16
C LYS A 57 -0.78 -3.78 -1.66
N ASN A 58 -1.90 -4.02 -0.97
CA ASN A 58 -1.95 -4.32 0.46
C ASN A 58 -1.47 -3.18 1.38
N LYS A 59 -1.42 -1.95 0.87
CA LYS A 59 -1.09 -0.74 1.62
C LYS A 59 -2.06 0.39 1.37
N CYS A 60 -2.31 1.19 2.39
CA CYS A 60 -3.09 2.41 2.26
C CYS A 60 -2.22 3.50 1.63
N ARG A 61 -2.56 3.92 0.42
CA ARG A 61 -1.79 4.87 -0.37
C ARG A 61 -2.70 5.90 -1.02
N ASP A 62 -2.16 7.09 -1.25
CA ASP A 62 -2.86 8.13 -2.00
C ASP A 62 -3.03 7.70 -3.47
N PRO A 63 -4.27 7.60 -4.00
CA PRO A 63 -4.53 7.27 -5.41
C PRO A 63 -4.34 8.45 -6.37
N CYS A 64 -4.05 9.66 -5.91
CA CYS A 64 -3.89 10.85 -6.76
C CYS A 64 -2.65 10.87 -7.66
N PRO A 65 -1.46 10.45 -7.22
CA PRO A 65 -0.25 10.53 -8.04
C PRO A 65 -0.38 9.80 -9.38
N GLY A 66 -0.32 10.55 -10.48
CA GLY A 66 -0.41 10.03 -11.85
C GLY A 66 -1.83 9.81 -12.37
N THR A 67 -2.88 10.18 -11.63
CA THR A 67 -4.27 9.96 -12.05
C THR A 67 -4.86 11.13 -12.83
N CYS A 68 -4.60 12.37 -12.40
CA CYS A 68 -5.18 13.56 -13.03
C CYS A 68 -4.30 14.12 -14.15
N GLY A 69 -4.95 14.82 -15.07
CA GLY A 69 -4.33 15.48 -16.22
C GLY A 69 -3.48 16.68 -15.83
N GLN A 70 -2.80 17.27 -16.81
CA GLN A 70 -1.93 18.41 -16.55
C GLN A 70 -2.72 19.63 -16.06
N ASN A 71 -2.20 20.31 -15.03
CA ASN A 71 -2.85 21.46 -14.36
C ASN A 71 -4.20 21.14 -13.70
N ALA A 72 -4.57 19.87 -13.54
CA ALA A 72 -5.74 19.48 -12.77
C ALA A 72 -5.40 19.31 -11.29
N GLU A 73 -6.35 19.62 -10.42
CA GLU A 73 -6.29 19.33 -9.00
C GLU A 73 -6.86 17.93 -8.75
N CYS A 74 -6.20 17.16 -7.89
CA CYS A 74 -6.68 15.85 -7.46
C CYS A 74 -7.12 15.90 -6.01
N THR A 75 -8.32 15.39 -5.75
CA THR A 75 -8.83 15.15 -4.40
C THR A 75 -9.25 13.69 -4.26
N VAL A 76 -9.19 13.14 -3.06
CA VAL A 76 -9.63 11.75 -2.82
C VAL A 76 -10.99 11.78 -2.13
N TYR A 77 -11.99 11.19 -2.76
CA TYR A 77 -13.33 11.05 -2.22
C TYR A 77 -13.70 9.58 -2.13
N ASN A 78 -13.90 9.08 -0.91
CA ASN A 78 -14.24 7.69 -0.65
C ASN A 78 -13.30 6.69 -1.36
N HIS A 79 -11.99 6.88 -1.13
CA HIS A 79 -10.91 6.08 -1.73
C HIS A 79 -10.73 6.23 -3.25
N LEU A 80 -11.52 7.10 -3.90
CA LEU A 80 -11.45 7.33 -5.35
C LEU A 80 -10.83 8.70 -5.65
N PRO A 81 -9.88 8.78 -6.59
CA PRO A 81 -9.33 10.05 -7.05
C PRO A 81 -10.36 10.78 -7.91
N MET A 82 -10.57 12.05 -7.60
CA MET A 82 -11.47 12.98 -8.27
C MET A 82 -10.62 14.13 -8.84
N CYS A 83 -10.68 14.31 -10.15
CA CYS A 83 -9.93 15.35 -10.84
C CYS A 83 -10.84 16.53 -11.17
N SER A 84 -10.38 17.74 -10.86
CA SER A 84 -11.08 18.98 -11.19
C SER A 84 -10.13 20.03 -11.77
N CYS A 85 -10.64 20.88 -12.66
CA CYS A 85 -9.90 22.05 -13.11
C CYS A 85 -9.98 23.16 -12.05
N PRO A 86 -8.85 23.69 -11.55
CA PRO A 86 -8.85 24.75 -10.55
C PRO A 86 -9.47 26.04 -11.11
N PRO A 87 -9.87 26.99 -10.23
CA PRO A 87 -10.45 28.26 -10.65
C PRO A 87 -9.59 29.00 -11.69
N GLY A 88 -10.23 29.53 -12.74
CA GLY A 88 -9.52 30.18 -13.85
C GLY A 88 -9.01 29.21 -14.92
N THR A 89 -9.34 27.92 -14.84
CA THR A 89 -9.07 26.94 -15.91
C THR A 89 -10.31 26.17 -16.34
N THR A 90 -10.27 25.54 -17.51
CA THR A 90 -11.33 24.70 -18.09
C THR A 90 -10.73 23.55 -18.90
N GLY A 91 -11.54 22.56 -19.26
CA GLY A 91 -11.11 21.39 -20.02
C GLY A 91 -11.51 20.08 -19.35
N TYR A 92 -10.89 18.99 -19.81
CA TYR A 92 -11.10 17.66 -19.26
C TYR A 92 -10.02 17.39 -18.19
N ALA A 93 -10.39 17.42 -16.91
CA ALA A 93 -9.44 17.32 -15.80
C ALA A 93 -8.61 16.01 -15.75
N PHE A 94 -9.07 14.95 -16.41
CA PHE A 94 -8.28 13.71 -16.59
C PHE A 94 -7.21 13.81 -17.71
N PHE A 95 -7.29 14.81 -18.58
CA PHE A 95 -6.37 15.02 -19.69
C PHE A 95 -5.55 16.30 -19.50
N SER A 96 -6.20 17.46 -19.48
CA SER A 96 -5.57 18.74 -19.15
C SER A 96 -6.60 19.81 -18.84
N CYS A 97 -6.20 20.75 -18.00
CA CYS A 97 -6.89 22.01 -17.77
C CYS A 97 -6.07 23.16 -18.40
N THR A 98 -6.77 24.07 -19.07
CA THR A 98 -6.19 25.25 -19.73
C THR A 98 -6.85 26.53 -19.22
N PRO A 99 -6.15 27.69 -19.20
CA PRO A 99 -6.73 28.95 -18.75
C PRO A 99 -8.00 29.32 -19.52
N VAL A 100 -9.04 29.78 -18.82
CA VAL A 100 -10.22 30.36 -19.48
C VAL A 100 -9.80 31.69 -20.12
N ARG A 101 -10.12 31.88 -21.39
CA ARG A 101 -9.87 33.13 -22.13
C ARG A 101 -11.07 34.04 -22.13
#